data_AF-A0AAI8QHK9-F1
#
_entry.id   AF-A0AAI8QHK9-F1
#
_cell.length_a   1.000
_cell.length_b   1.000
_cell.length_c   1.000
_cell.angle_alpha   90.00
_cell.angle_beta   90.00
_cell.angle_gamma   90.00
#
_symmetry.space_group_name_H-M   'P 1'
#
loop_
_entity.id
_entity.type
_entity.pdbx_description
1 polymer ?
#
loop_
_entity_poly.entity_id
_entity_poly.type
_entity_poly.pdbx_seq_one_letter_code
_entity_poly.pdbx_strand_id
1 'polypeptide(L)'
;MQENEKLYRTFFYSAEPLSLNDLLKNSSKNSHIYNAITKFRDENLQEYEKMEKLRGQILKLLHDISVSPYIALRLGELKMQGFTDRGKPNIVQKQVDMLMGLDISHVSYKRLVDKIIVFCKDTDIVPALKCARTNGIEVIVVDIAEGYKIGNKILKHSDCVREISLLEKFSDQGI
;
A
#
# COMPACT_ATOMS: atom_id res chain seq x y z
N MET A 1 16.01 8.30 10.36
CA MET A 1 17.09 8.50 9.39
C MET A 1 18.39 8.50 10.17
N GLN A 2 19.44 7.87 9.65
CA GLN A 2 20.77 7.97 10.26
C GLN A 2 21.34 9.38 10.02
N GLU A 3 22.31 9.83 10.82
CA GLU A 3 22.82 11.22 10.86
C GLU A 3 23.24 11.81 9.49
N ASN A 4 23.57 10.97 8.50
CA ASN A 4 24.02 11.39 7.18
C ASN A 4 22.99 11.16 6.05
N GLU A 5 21.77 10.76 6.37
CA GLU A 5 20.73 10.50 5.36
C GLU A 5 19.85 11.73 5.14
N LYS A 6 19.72 12.15 3.88
CA LYS A 6 18.80 13.21 3.47
C LYS A 6 17.65 12.62 2.68
N LEU A 7 16.43 13.05 3.00
CA LEU A 7 15.23 12.63 2.28
C LEU A 7 15.18 13.26 0.89
N TYR A 8 15.15 12.42 -0.14
CA TYR A 8 14.81 12.85 -1.50
C TYR A 8 13.29 12.94 -1.69
N ARG A 9 12.60 11.82 -1.45
CA ARG A 9 11.15 11.68 -1.58
C ARG A 9 10.66 10.42 -0.88
N THR A 10 9.45 10.48 -0.34
CA THR A 10 8.69 9.32 0.11
C THR A 10 7.63 9.01 -0.94
N PHE A 11 7.68 7.83 -1.52
CA PHE A 11 6.59 7.33 -2.36
C PHE A 11 5.64 6.52 -1.49
N PHE A 12 4.38 6.93 -1.43
CA PHE A 12 3.35 6.26 -0.65
C PHE A 12 2.36 5.59 -1.59
N TYR A 13 2.21 4.27 -1.48
CA TYR A 13 1.38 3.49 -2.39
C TYR A 13 0.10 3.06 -1.68
N SER A 14 -1.05 3.37 -2.26
CA SER A 14 -2.36 3.03 -1.72
C SER A 14 -3.38 2.86 -2.83
N ALA A 15 -4.64 2.69 -2.47
CA ALA A 15 -5.78 2.85 -3.36
C ALA A 15 -6.89 3.54 -2.58
N GLU A 16 -7.72 4.32 -3.28
CA GLU A 16 -8.87 4.92 -2.63
C GLU A 16 -9.87 3.83 -2.23
N PRO A 17 -10.39 3.88 -0.99
CA PRO A 17 -11.36 2.89 -0.55
C PRO A 17 -12.67 3.03 -1.36
N LEU A 18 -13.13 1.92 -1.93
CA LEU A 18 -14.38 1.86 -2.69
C LEU A 18 -15.56 2.14 -1.76
N SER A 19 -16.48 3.00 -2.19
CA SER A 19 -17.81 3.05 -1.57
C SER A 19 -18.69 1.94 -2.14
N LEU A 20 -19.65 1.48 -1.36
CA LEU A 20 -20.63 0.51 -1.84
C LEU A 20 -21.53 1.11 -2.93
N ASN A 21 -21.73 2.43 -2.92
CA ASN A 21 -22.40 3.14 -4.01
C ASN A 21 -21.61 3.03 -5.32
N ASP A 22 -20.28 3.10 -5.27
CA ASP A 22 -19.44 2.91 -6.46
C ASP A 22 -19.50 1.46 -6.94
N LEU A 23 -19.52 0.49 -6.03
CA LEU A 23 -19.74 -0.92 -6.35
C LEU A 23 -21.10 -1.15 -7.02
N LEU A 24 -22.17 -0.56 -6.50
CA LEU A 24 -23.52 -0.67 -7.06
C LEU A 24 -23.62 0.00 -8.44
N LYS A 25 -23.06 1.21 -8.61
CA LYS A 25 -23.01 1.90 -9.91
C LYS A 25 -22.29 1.06 -10.95
N ASN A 26 -21.13 0.51 -10.61
CA ASN A 26 -20.33 -0.33 -11.50
C ASN A 26 -21.03 -1.66 -11.83
N SER A 27 -21.94 -2.12 -10.96
CA SER A 27 -22.67 -3.38 -11.11
C SER A 27 -24.08 -3.22 -11.69
N SER A 28 -24.52 -1.99 -11.94
CA SER A 28 -25.89 -1.66 -12.41
C SER A 28 -26.31 -2.39 -13.69
N LYS A 29 -25.35 -2.75 -14.55
CA LYS A 29 -25.59 -3.50 -15.80
C LYS A 29 -25.72 -5.02 -15.59
N ASN A 30 -25.38 -5.54 -14.41
CA ASN A 30 -25.45 -6.96 -14.08
C ASN A 30 -26.35 -7.17 -12.86
N SER A 31 -27.62 -7.53 -13.11
CA SER A 31 -28.66 -7.63 -12.08
C SER A 31 -28.30 -8.62 -10.96
N HIS A 32 -27.60 -9.72 -11.29
CA HIS A 32 -27.18 -10.71 -10.29
C HIS A 32 -26.16 -10.13 -9.31
N ILE A 33 -25.15 -9.42 -9.82
CA ILE A 33 -24.12 -8.79 -8.99
C ILE A 33 -24.73 -7.64 -8.16
N TYR A 34 -25.57 -6.81 -8.79
CA TYR A 34 -26.26 -5.71 -8.11
C TYR A 34 -27.11 -6.21 -6.93
N ASN A 35 -27.91 -7.27 -7.15
CA ASN A 35 -28.75 -7.86 -6.12
C ASN A 35 -27.91 -8.47 -4.99
N ALA A 36 -26.79 -9.12 -5.32
CA ALA A 36 -25.88 -9.68 -4.33
C ALA A 36 -25.22 -8.61 -3.44
N ILE A 37 -24.76 -7.49 -4.02
CA ILE A 37 -24.23 -6.36 -3.24
C ILE A 37 -25.31 -5.74 -2.35
N THR A 38 -26.52 -5.56 -2.90
CA THR A 38 -27.65 -4.98 -2.16
C THR A 38 -28.03 -5.85 -0.97
N LYS A 39 -28.17 -7.16 -1.20
CA LYS A 39 -28.43 -8.14 -0.13
C LYS A 39 -27.34 -8.11 0.94
N PHE A 40 -26.07 -8.11 0.53
CA PHE A 40 -24.94 -8.03 1.47
C PHE A 40 -24.99 -6.76 2.33
N ARG A 41 -25.34 -5.60 1.76
CA ARG A 41 -25.50 -4.35 2.51
C ARG A 41 -26.61 -4.47 3.55
N ASP A 42 -27.78 -4.94 3.14
CA ASP A 42 -28.96 -4.95 4.00
C ASP A 42 -28.80 -5.95 5.16
N GLU A 43 -28.12 -7.08 4.92
CA GLU A 43 -27.78 -8.07 5.95
C GLU A 43 -26.67 -7.60 6.91
N ASN A 44 -25.86 -6.58 6.55
CA ASN A 44 -24.68 -6.15 7.32
C ASN A 44 -24.64 -4.62 7.53
N LEU A 45 -25.80 -3.98 7.73
CA LEU A 45 -25.92 -2.51 7.74
C LEU A 45 -24.99 -1.83 8.78
N GLN A 46 -24.89 -2.36 9.99
CA GLN A 46 -24.01 -1.79 11.04
C GLN A 46 -22.53 -1.86 10.67
N GLU A 47 -22.08 -2.98 10.08
CA GLU A 47 -20.70 -3.12 9.59
C GLU A 47 -20.45 -2.12 8.46
N TYR A 48 -21.43 -1.94 7.57
CA TYR A 48 -21.34 -0.99 6.47
C TYR A 48 -21.22 0.46 6.94
N GLU A 49 -22.02 0.91 7.90
CA GLU A 49 -21.92 2.26 8.46
C GLU A 49 -20.55 2.52 9.09
N LYS A 50 -20.00 1.53 9.81
CA LYS A 50 -18.65 1.60 10.37
C LYS A 50 -17.59 1.70 9.27
N MET A 51 -17.74 0.91 8.20
CA MET A 51 -16.84 0.95 7.05
C MET A 51 -16.88 2.30 6.33
N GLU A 52 -18.06 2.90 6.18
CA GLU A 52 -18.22 4.20 5.53
C GLU A 52 -17.60 5.32 6.37
N LYS A 53 -17.71 5.26 7.70
CA LYS A 53 -17.00 6.18 8.61
C LYS A 53 -15.48 6.04 8.47
N LEU A 54 -14.97 4.80 8.46
CA LEU A 54 -13.55 4.53 8.25
C LEU A 54 -13.08 5.01 6.87
N ARG A 55 -13.91 4.85 5.84
CA ARG A 55 -13.65 5.37 4.48
C ARG A 55 -13.38 6.87 4.50
N GLY A 56 -14.21 7.64 5.20
CA GLY A 56 -14.01 9.09 5.35
C GLY A 56 -12.69 9.43 6.04
N GLN A 57 -12.30 8.68 7.07
CA GLN A 57 -11.00 8.86 7.75
C GLN A 57 -9.82 8.55 6.83
N ILE A 58 -9.89 7.46 6.07
CA ILE A 58 -8.85 7.08 5.11
C ILE A 58 -8.73 8.13 4.01
N LEU A 59 -9.83 8.62 3.44
CA LEU A 59 -9.79 9.65 2.40
C LEU A 59 -9.16 10.95 2.91
N LYS A 60 -9.50 11.36 4.13
CA LYS A 60 -8.86 12.51 4.77
C LYS A 60 -7.36 12.29 4.94
N LEU A 61 -6.95 11.12 5.44
CA LEU A 61 -5.54 10.75 5.59
C LEU A 61 -4.80 10.79 4.25
N LEU A 62 -5.37 10.21 3.18
CA LEU A 62 -4.77 10.20 1.85
C LEU A 62 -4.62 11.62 1.30
N HIS A 63 -5.63 12.47 1.50
CA HIS A 63 -5.54 13.89 1.15
C HIS A 63 -4.39 14.58 1.91
N ASP A 64 -4.32 14.43 3.23
CA ASP A 64 -3.31 15.08 4.08
C ASP A 64 -1.89 14.61 3.70
N ILE A 65 -1.72 13.31 3.40
CA ILE A 65 -0.48 12.74 2.89
C ILE A 65 -0.13 13.30 1.50
N SER A 66 -1.12 13.48 0.61
CA SER A 66 -0.88 13.91 -0.78
C SER A 66 -0.32 15.33 -0.89
N VAL A 67 -0.65 16.19 0.08
CA VAL A 67 -0.18 17.59 0.14
C VAL A 67 1.04 17.78 1.03
N SER A 68 1.49 16.72 1.71
CA SER A 68 2.62 16.78 2.62
C SER A 68 3.95 16.95 1.85
N PRO A 69 4.88 17.79 2.34
CA PRO A 69 6.18 17.99 1.70
C PRO A 69 6.94 16.67 1.50
N TYR A 70 7.61 16.55 0.36
CA TYR A 70 8.42 15.39 -0.01
C TYR A 70 7.66 14.06 -0.11
N ILE A 71 6.32 14.06 -0.11
CA ILE A 71 5.53 12.87 -0.37
C ILE A 71 4.99 12.87 -1.80
N ALA A 72 5.04 11.72 -2.45
CA ALA A 72 4.33 11.44 -3.68
C ALA A 72 3.37 10.28 -3.44
N LEU A 73 2.08 10.60 -3.34
CA LEU A 73 1.02 9.59 -3.26
C LEU A 73 0.84 8.93 -4.63
N ARG A 74 0.77 7.60 -4.64
CA ARG A 74 0.57 6.73 -5.79
C ARG A 74 -0.68 5.90 -5.54
N LEU A 75 -1.75 6.24 -6.24
CA LEU A 75 -3.02 5.54 -6.13
C LEU A 75 -3.12 4.50 -7.23
N GLY A 76 -3.19 3.23 -6.82
CA GLY A 76 -3.70 2.17 -7.67
C GLY A 76 -5.23 2.15 -7.68
N GLU A 77 -5.78 1.06 -8.20
CA GLU A 77 -7.23 0.88 -8.33
C GLU A 77 -7.70 -0.27 -7.46
N LEU A 78 -8.84 -0.10 -6.79
CA LEU A 78 -9.59 -1.22 -6.23
C LEU A 78 -10.56 -1.76 -7.29
N LYS A 79 -10.59 -3.07 -7.46
CA LYS A 79 -11.51 -3.76 -8.39
C LYS A 79 -12.24 -4.88 -7.69
N MET A 80 -13.51 -5.03 -8.00
CA MET A 80 -14.29 -6.19 -7.56
C MET A 80 -14.01 -7.38 -8.49
N GLN A 81 -13.61 -8.51 -7.91
CA GLN A 81 -13.36 -9.78 -8.61
C GLN A 81 -14.44 -10.83 -8.32
N GLY A 82 -15.66 -10.38 -8.00
CA GLY A 82 -16.79 -11.22 -7.65
C GLY A 82 -17.05 -11.26 -6.15
N PHE A 83 -17.44 -12.42 -5.65
CA PHE A 83 -17.78 -12.63 -4.24
C PHE A 83 -16.99 -13.81 -3.68
N THR A 84 -16.74 -13.78 -2.38
CA THR A 84 -16.23 -14.94 -1.65
C THR A 84 -17.32 -16.00 -1.49
N ASP A 85 -16.94 -17.20 -1.07
CA ASP A 85 -17.89 -18.30 -0.77
C ASP A 85 -18.93 -17.92 0.29
N ARG A 86 -18.64 -16.89 1.10
CA ARG A 86 -19.53 -16.34 2.13
C ARG A 86 -20.39 -15.18 1.64
N GLY A 87 -20.41 -14.90 0.33
CA GLY A 87 -21.21 -13.82 -0.27
C GLY A 87 -20.66 -12.41 -0.03
N LYS A 88 -19.45 -12.25 0.52
CA LYS A 88 -18.80 -10.94 0.70
C LYS A 88 -18.19 -10.48 -0.63
N PRO A 89 -18.33 -9.20 -1.05
CA PRO A 89 -17.62 -8.68 -2.21
C PRO A 89 -16.11 -8.91 -2.10
N ASN A 90 -15.53 -9.57 -3.10
CA ASN A 90 -14.09 -9.79 -3.18
C ASN A 90 -13.46 -8.58 -3.88
N ILE A 91 -12.86 -7.70 -3.09
CA ILE A 91 -12.22 -6.47 -3.58
C ILE A 91 -10.71 -6.68 -3.54
N VAL A 92 -10.05 -6.42 -4.66
CA VAL A 92 -8.61 -6.55 -4.80
C VAL A 92 -8.00 -5.22 -5.21
N GLN A 93 -6.79 -4.96 -4.71
CA GLN A 93 -5.99 -3.83 -5.14
C GLN A 93 -5.16 -4.22 -6.38
N LYS A 94 -5.06 -3.30 -7.32
CA LYS A 94 -4.30 -3.45 -8.56
C LYS A 94 -3.35 -2.27 -8.76
N GLN A 95 -2.40 -2.47 -9.67
CA GLN A 95 -1.41 -1.48 -10.14
C GLN A 95 -0.34 -1.04 -9.13
N VAL A 96 -0.53 -1.21 -7.82
CA VAL A 96 0.44 -0.75 -6.81
C VAL A 96 1.85 -1.32 -7.03
N ASP A 97 1.97 -2.62 -7.30
CA ASP A 97 3.28 -3.26 -7.49
C ASP A 97 4.01 -2.70 -8.71
N MET A 98 3.28 -2.43 -9.78
CA MET A 98 3.80 -1.81 -11.00
C MET A 98 4.22 -0.36 -10.76
N LEU A 99 3.40 0.43 -10.04
CA LEU A 99 3.74 1.81 -9.68
C LEU A 99 5.03 1.85 -8.85
N MET A 100 5.16 0.98 -7.86
CA MET A 100 6.35 0.87 -7.03
C MET A 100 7.57 0.47 -7.85
N GLY A 101 7.43 -0.55 -8.70
CA GLY A 101 8.53 -1.00 -9.57
C GLY A 101 9.01 0.08 -10.53
N LEU A 102 8.09 0.88 -11.08
CA LEU A 102 8.40 2.00 -11.98
C LEU A 102 9.13 3.14 -11.25
N ASP A 103 8.66 3.57 -10.08
CA ASP A 103 9.33 4.62 -9.31
C ASP A 103 10.73 4.17 -8.87
N ILE A 104 10.90 2.94 -8.35
CA ILE A 104 12.22 2.38 -7.98
C ILE A 104 13.15 2.37 -9.21
N SER A 105 12.67 1.87 -10.34
CA SER A 105 13.47 1.82 -11.57
C SER A 105 13.84 3.23 -12.06
N HIS A 106 12.89 4.16 -12.02
CA HIS A 106 13.10 5.54 -12.45
C HIS A 106 14.20 6.24 -11.64
N VAL A 107 14.10 6.21 -10.30
CA VAL A 107 15.11 6.85 -9.44
C VAL A 107 16.47 6.18 -9.56
N SER A 108 16.49 4.87 -9.82
CA SER A 108 17.72 4.08 -9.99
C SER A 108 18.44 4.41 -11.30
N TYR A 109 17.74 4.36 -12.44
CA TYR A 109 18.33 4.66 -13.75
C TYR A 109 18.81 6.10 -13.87
N LYS A 110 18.08 7.03 -13.24
CA LYS A 110 18.46 8.44 -13.19
C LYS A 110 19.48 8.76 -12.10
N ARG A 111 19.83 7.79 -11.25
CA ARG A 111 20.73 7.94 -10.10
C ARG A 111 20.40 9.17 -9.24
N LEU A 112 19.12 9.32 -8.91
CA LEU A 112 18.62 10.46 -8.14
C LEU A 112 18.87 10.31 -6.62
N VAL A 113 19.22 9.11 -6.19
CA VAL A 113 19.44 8.73 -4.80
C VAL A 113 20.61 7.75 -4.73
N ASP A 114 21.27 7.66 -3.58
CA ASP A 114 22.26 6.61 -3.30
C ASP A 114 21.65 5.39 -2.60
N LYS A 115 20.51 5.60 -1.93
CA LYS A 115 19.83 4.57 -1.13
C LYS A 115 18.33 4.58 -1.36
N ILE A 116 17.72 3.40 -1.35
CA ILE A 116 16.27 3.22 -1.30
C ILE A 116 15.93 2.44 -0.04
N ILE A 117 15.05 3.01 0.79
CA ILE A 117 14.51 2.35 1.98
C ILE A 117 13.10 1.86 1.65
N VAL A 118 12.89 0.56 1.75
CA VAL A 118 11.66 -0.11 1.32
C VAL A 118 10.88 -0.63 2.51
N PHE A 119 9.63 -0.18 2.62
CA PHE A 119 8.62 -0.69 3.55
C PHE A 119 7.64 -1.57 2.76
N CYS A 120 8.07 -2.77 2.39
CA CYS A 120 7.25 -3.71 1.64
C CYS A 120 7.71 -5.14 1.92
N LYS A 121 6.75 -6.06 2.03
CA LYS A 121 7.00 -7.50 2.24
C LYS A 121 6.46 -8.36 1.09
N ASP A 122 5.99 -7.73 0.02
CA ASP A 122 5.58 -8.43 -1.20
C ASP A 122 6.80 -8.87 -2.01
N THR A 123 6.82 -10.13 -2.45
CA THR A 123 7.95 -10.65 -3.24
C THR A 123 7.92 -10.18 -4.70
N ASP A 124 6.82 -9.62 -5.17
CA ASP A 124 6.66 -9.18 -6.56
C ASP A 124 7.52 -7.95 -6.89
N ILE A 125 8.02 -7.23 -5.88
CA ILE A 125 8.94 -6.09 -6.07
C ILE A 125 10.40 -6.53 -6.29
N VAL A 126 10.74 -7.81 -6.11
CA VAL A 126 12.12 -8.31 -6.23
C VAL A 126 12.81 -7.89 -7.54
N PRO A 127 12.17 -7.93 -8.73
CA PRO A 127 12.78 -7.45 -9.96
C PRO A 127 13.19 -5.97 -9.89
N ALA A 128 12.39 -5.12 -9.23
CA ALA A 128 12.71 -3.71 -9.04
C ALA A 128 13.89 -3.51 -8.07
N LEU A 129 13.96 -4.29 -6.98
CA LEU A 129 15.10 -4.26 -6.06
C LEU A 129 16.39 -4.68 -6.76
N LYS A 130 16.34 -5.72 -7.60
CA LYS A 130 17.48 -6.12 -8.44
C LYS A 130 17.92 -4.98 -9.35
N CYS A 131 16.96 -4.34 -10.05
CA CYS A 131 17.22 -3.20 -10.92
C CYS A 131 17.98 -2.09 -10.17
N ALA A 132 17.51 -1.71 -8.97
CA ALA A 132 18.16 -0.72 -8.13
C ALA A 132 19.62 -1.09 -7.81
N ARG A 133 19.84 -2.31 -7.29
CA ARG A 133 21.18 -2.79 -6.93
C ARG A 133 22.14 -2.86 -8.11
N THR A 134 21.68 -3.35 -9.26
CA THR A 134 22.50 -3.40 -10.48
C THR A 134 22.85 -2.02 -11.03
N ASN A 135 22.09 -0.98 -10.66
CA ASN A 135 22.38 0.41 -11.01
C ASN A 135 23.23 1.14 -9.96
N GLY A 136 23.69 0.44 -8.91
CA GLY A 136 24.57 0.98 -7.87
C GLY A 136 23.83 1.64 -6.71
N ILE A 137 22.54 1.39 -6.55
CA ILE A 137 21.73 1.93 -5.46
C ILE A 137 21.72 0.93 -4.29
N GLU A 138 22.00 1.40 -3.08
CA GLU A 138 21.90 0.58 -1.87
C GLU A 138 20.43 0.34 -1.52
N VAL A 139 20.02 -0.93 -1.42
CA VAL A 139 18.65 -1.30 -1.08
C VAL A 139 18.56 -1.71 0.39
N ILE A 140 17.80 -0.96 1.16
CA ILE A 140 17.54 -1.21 2.57
C ILE A 140 16.09 -1.65 2.74
N VAL A 141 15.86 -2.82 3.32
CA VAL A 141 14.51 -3.28 3.64
C VAL A 141 14.23 -3.05 5.12
N VAL A 142 13.03 -2.60 5.44
CA VAL A 142 12.62 -2.40 6.82
C VAL A 142 11.87 -3.62 7.33
N ASP A 143 12.34 -4.17 8.46
CA ASP A 143 11.56 -5.13 9.25
C ASP A 143 10.85 -4.41 10.39
N ILE A 144 9.58 -4.74 10.58
CA ILE A 144 8.79 -4.23 11.70
C ILE A 144 8.73 -5.38 12.70
N ALA A 145 9.28 -5.17 13.90
CA ALA A 145 9.45 -6.22 14.90
C ALA A 145 8.12 -6.91 15.28
N GLU A 146 7.04 -6.12 15.34
CA GLU A 146 5.69 -6.60 15.65
C GLU A 146 4.96 -7.21 14.44
N GLY A 147 5.58 -7.18 13.26
CA GLY A 147 4.98 -7.63 12.01
C GLY A 147 5.41 -9.04 11.57
N TYR A 148 4.94 -9.44 10.39
CA TYR A 148 5.36 -10.69 9.75
C TYR A 148 6.83 -10.64 9.33
N LYS A 149 7.62 -11.68 9.60
CA LYS A 149 9.03 -11.71 9.18
C LYS A 149 9.20 -11.52 7.67
N ILE A 150 10.26 -10.83 7.26
CA ILE A 150 10.59 -10.65 5.84
C ILE A 150 10.95 -11.99 5.21
N GLY A 151 10.39 -12.26 4.03
CA GLY A 151 10.70 -13.48 3.28
C GLY A 151 12.13 -13.49 2.71
N ASN A 152 12.76 -14.67 2.70
CA ASN A 152 14.13 -14.88 2.21
C ASN A 152 14.39 -14.35 0.78
N LYS A 153 13.37 -14.31 -0.08
CA LYS A 153 13.50 -13.78 -1.45
C LYS A 153 13.84 -12.29 -1.45
N ILE A 154 13.18 -11.50 -0.61
CA ILE A 154 13.43 -10.06 -0.50
C ILE A 154 14.82 -9.82 0.10
N LEU A 155 15.16 -10.56 1.17
CA LEU A 155 16.46 -10.45 1.85
C LEU A 155 17.65 -10.68 0.91
N LYS A 156 17.56 -11.66 0.01
CA LYS A 156 18.60 -11.92 -1.02
C LYS A 156 18.81 -10.75 -1.98
N HIS A 157 17.84 -9.85 -2.08
CA HIS A 157 17.83 -8.71 -2.99
C HIS A 157 17.85 -7.37 -2.24
N SER A 158 18.26 -7.37 -0.98
CA SER A 158 18.60 -6.19 -0.19
C SER A 158 20.07 -6.23 0.24
N ASP A 159 20.64 -5.06 0.51
CA ASP A 159 22.00 -4.91 1.03
C ASP A 159 21.99 -4.82 2.57
N CYS A 160 20.95 -4.23 3.16
CA CYS A 160 20.76 -4.14 4.60
C CYS A 160 19.30 -4.35 5.01
N VAL A 161 19.11 -4.77 6.25
CA VAL A 161 17.80 -4.80 6.92
C VAL A 161 17.85 -3.83 8.08
N ARG A 162 16.84 -2.97 8.20
CA ARG A 162 16.65 -2.09 9.37
C ARG A 162 15.44 -2.55 10.13
N GLU A 163 15.66 -2.96 11.38
CA GLU A 163 14.56 -3.30 12.27
C GLU A 163 13.99 -2.03 12.92
N ILE A 164 12.67 -1.97 13.05
CA ILE A 164 11.93 -0.90 13.72
C ILE A 164 10.87 -1.55 14.60
N SER A 165 10.84 -1.19 15.89
CA SER A 165 9.67 -1.40 16.73
C SER A 165 8.73 -0.20 16.58
N LEU A 166 7.46 -0.49 16.26
CA LEU A 166 6.43 0.55 16.29
C LEU A 166 6.02 0.87 17.72
N LEU A 167 5.98 -0.13 18.61
CA LEU A 167 5.56 0.07 19.99
C LEU A 167 6.50 1.03 20.73
N GLU A 168 7.81 0.84 20.61
CA GLU A 168 8.81 1.74 21.21
C GLU A 168 8.65 3.17 20.68
N LYS A 169 8.43 3.32 19.38
CA LYS A 169 8.27 4.65 18.75
C LYS A 169 7.01 5.39 19.15
N PHE A 170 5.91 4.67 19.40
CA PHE A 170 4.66 5.30 19.83
C PHE A 170 4.59 5.52 21.35
N SER A 171 5.26 4.67 22.13
CA SER A 171 5.37 4.87 23.58
C SER A 171 6.24 6.07 23.95
N ASP A 172 7.30 6.36 23.18
CA ASP A 172 8.09 7.59 23.30
C ASP A 172 7.31 8.87 22.90
N GLN A 173 6.17 8.73 22.21
CA GLN A 173 5.31 9.85 21.80
C GLN A 173 4.10 10.07 22.72
N GLY A 174 3.98 9.31 23.81
CA GLY A 174 2.94 9.52 24.83
C GLY A 174 1.51 9.20 24.36
N ILE A 175 1.34 8.17 23.53
CA ILE A 175 0.04 7.61 23.13
C ILE A 175 -0.15 6.24 23.76
#